data_AF-A0A0M4GMJ2-F1
#
_entry.id   AF-A0A0M4GMJ2-F1
#
_cell.length_a   1.000
_cell.length_b   1.000
_cell.length_c   1.000
_cell.angle_alpha   90.00
_cell.angle_beta   90.00
_cell.angle_gamma   90.00
#
_symmetry.space_group_name_H-M   'P 1'
#
loop_
_entity.id
_entity.type
_entity.pdbx_description
1 polymer ?
#
loop_
_entity_poly.entity_id
_entity_poly.type
_entity_poly.pdbx_seq_one_letter_code
_entity_poly.pdbx_strand_id
1 'polypeptide(L)'
;MDETLFLLILVGVSLLVNFITLGMVISLRKKVGGNSSATVSKKSKAHSAEAAAAIEAGVVFCRNCGAQYDSTRTVCPHCETAR
;
A
#
# COMPACT_ATOMS: atom_id res chain seq x y z
N MET A 1 29.77 -35.20 -12.63
CA MET A 1 28.67 -34.48 -13.31
C MET A 1 27.86 -33.67 -12.28
N ASP A 2 28.54 -33.15 -11.25
CA ASP A 2 27.91 -32.79 -9.99
C ASP A 2 27.95 -31.29 -9.74
N GLU A 3 28.92 -30.57 -10.31
CA GLU A 3 29.07 -29.12 -10.13
C GLU A 3 27.94 -28.33 -10.77
N THR A 4 27.50 -28.71 -11.98
CA THR A 4 26.35 -28.10 -12.64
C THR A 4 25.04 -28.40 -11.91
N LEU A 5 24.88 -29.61 -11.38
CA LEU A 5 23.72 -29.97 -10.56
C LEU A 5 23.69 -29.14 -9.27
N PHE A 6 24.84 -29.01 -8.60
CA PHE A 6 24.98 -28.22 -7.39
C PHE A 6 24.69 -26.73 -7.65
N LEU A 7 25.21 -26.17 -8.73
CA LEU A 7 24.92 -24.79 -9.14
C LEU A 7 23.43 -24.57 -9.46
N LEU A 8 22.78 -25.52 -10.15
CA LEU A 8 21.35 -25.43 -10.44
C LEU A 8 20.51 -25.46 -9.16
N ILE A 9 20.86 -26.33 -8.20
CA ILE A 9 20.19 -26.39 -6.89
C ILE A 9 20.39 -25.07 -6.14
N LEU A 10 21.61 -24.54 -6.11
CA LEU A 10 21.94 -23.32 -5.37
C LEU A 10 21.23 -22.09 -5.94
N VAL A 11 21.19 -21.97 -7.28
CA VAL A 11 20.43 -20.92 -7.98
C VAL A 11 18.93 -21.08 -7.71
N GLY A 12 18.40 -22.32 -7.77
CA GLY A 12 17.00 -22.61 -7.47
C GLY A 12 16.60 -22.20 -6.06
N VAL A 13 17.42 -22.56 -5.05
CA VAL A 13 17.20 -22.18 -3.65
C VAL A 13 17.27 -20.66 -3.48
N SER A 14 18.26 -20.00 -4.09
CA SER A 14 18.40 -18.54 -4.01
C SER A 14 17.19 -17.81 -4.60
N LEU A 15 16.66 -18.28 -5.73
CA LEU A 15 15.44 -17.73 -6.33
C LEU A 15 14.21 -17.97 -5.44
N LEU A 16 14.09 -19.17 -4.87
CA LEU A 16 12.99 -19.51 -3.97
C LEU A 16 12.97 -18.59 -2.73
N VAL A 17 14.12 -18.39 -2.09
CA VAL A 17 14.26 -17.51 -0.93
C VAL A 17 13.88 -16.08 -1.30
N ASN A 18 14.38 -15.55 -2.43
CA ASN A 18 14.02 -14.21 -2.89
C ASN A 18 12.52 -14.05 -3.15
N PHE A 19 11.87 -15.06 -3.74
CA PHE A 19 10.43 -15.02 -4.01
C PHE A 19 9.61 -15.02 -2.71
N ILE A 20 10.02 -15.81 -1.71
CA ILE A 20 9.41 -15.84 -0.39
C ILE A 20 9.60 -14.48 0.31
N THR A 21 10.82 -13.93 0.30
CA THR A 21 11.11 -12.61 0.89
C THR A 21 10.28 -11.51 0.22
N LEU A 22 10.21 -11.50 -1.12
CA LEU A 22 9.40 -10.54 -1.86
C LEU A 22 7.90 -10.68 -1.51
N GLY A 23 7.38 -11.90 -1.48
CA GLY A 23 6.01 -12.19 -1.09
C GLY A 23 5.69 -11.76 0.35
N MET A 24 6.61 -12.00 1.29
CA MET A 24 6.50 -11.56 2.68
C MET A 24 6.53 -10.03 2.77
N VAL A 25 7.43 -9.35 2.07
CA VAL A 25 7.51 -7.88 2.05
C VAL A 25 6.25 -7.27 1.45
N ILE A 26 5.72 -7.82 0.36
CA ILE A 26 4.44 -7.37 -0.23
C ILE A 26 3.29 -7.61 0.75
N SER A 27 3.26 -8.76 1.42
CA SER A 27 2.21 -9.09 2.40
C SER A 27 2.26 -8.18 3.62
N LEU A 28 3.46 -7.85 4.11
CA LEU A 28 3.67 -6.91 5.20
C LEU A 28 3.30 -5.48 4.77
N ARG A 29 3.66 -5.04 3.56
CA ARG A 29 3.22 -3.74 3.05
C ARG A 29 1.71 -3.67 2.85
N LYS A 30 1.06 -4.75 2.41
CA LYS A 30 -0.41 -4.84 2.37
C LYS A 30 -1.04 -4.82 3.76
N LYS A 31 -0.43 -5.50 4.74
CA LYS A 31 -0.94 -5.55 6.12
C LYS A 31 -0.72 -4.24 6.88
N VAL A 32 0.36 -3.52 6.59
CA VAL A 32 0.69 -2.23 7.20
C VAL A 32 -0.03 -1.07 6.51
N GLY A 33 -0.34 -1.16 5.20
CA GLY A 33 -1.09 -0.15 4.44
C GLY A 33 -2.58 -0.43 4.24
N GLY A 34 -3.12 -1.51 4.82
CA GLY A 34 -4.41 -2.09 4.43
C GLY A 34 -5.48 -2.20 5.51
N ASN A 35 -5.48 -1.31 6.50
CA ASN A 35 -6.59 -1.21 7.46
C ASN A 35 -7.60 -0.10 7.14
N SER A 36 -7.66 0.37 5.90
CA SER A 36 -8.76 1.20 5.41
C SER A 36 -8.98 0.98 3.91
N SER A 37 -9.72 -0.06 3.57
CA SER A 37 -10.86 -0.01 2.64
C SER A 37 -11.24 -1.42 2.23
N ALA A 38 -12.05 -2.05 3.08
CA ALA A 38 -12.89 -3.17 2.71
C ALA A 38 -14.32 -2.93 3.23
N THR A 39 -14.87 -1.77 2.86
CA THR A 39 -16.29 -1.46 2.67
C THR A 39 -16.25 -0.15 1.86
N VAL A 40 -16.53 -0.14 0.57
CA VAL A 40 -17.88 -0.12 0.03
C VAL A 40 -17.88 -0.72 -1.38
N SER A 41 -18.74 -1.72 -1.51
CA SER A 41 -19.25 -2.31 -2.74
C SER A 41 -19.73 -1.27 -3.77
N LYS A 42 -19.78 -1.73 -5.03
CA LYS A 42 -20.58 -1.23 -6.15
C LYS A 42 -19.99 -0.08 -6.97
N LYS A 43 -19.29 -0.52 -8.02
CA LYS A 43 -19.51 -0.08 -9.40
C LYS A 43 -21.01 0.16 -9.66
N SER A 44 -21.49 1.41 -9.59
CA SER A 44 -22.83 1.83 -10.04
C SER A 44 -22.91 3.35 -10.19
N LYS A 45 -23.11 3.82 -11.44
CA LYS A 45 -23.70 5.12 -11.89
C LYS A 45 -23.02 6.42 -11.41
N ALA A 46 -22.37 7.20 -12.27
CA ALA A 46 -22.96 8.10 -13.28
C ALA A 46 -23.85 9.22 -12.70
N HIS A 47 -23.28 10.42 -12.47
CA HIS A 47 -23.81 11.78 -12.77
C HIS A 47 -22.82 12.79 -12.15
N SER A 48 -22.02 13.51 -12.94
CA SER A 48 -22.28 14.86 -13.46
C SER A 48 -22.44 15.93 -12.38
N ALA A 49 -21.66 17.00 -12.59
CA ALA A 49 -21.85 18.37 -12.14
C ALA A 49 -21.71 18.63 -10.63
N GLU A 50 -20.52 19.10 -10.22
CA GLU A 50 -20.35 20.26 -9.32
C GLU A 50 -18.86 20.61 -9.21
N ALA A 51 -18.28 20.90 -10.38
CA ALA A 51 -16.96 21.50 -10.52
C ALA A 51 -17.07 23.02 -10.37
N ALA A 52 -17.43 23.52 -9.18
CA ALA A 52 -17.43 24.96 -8.89
C ALA A 52 -17.50 25.33 -7.39
N ALA A 53 -16.91 24.57 -6.44
CA ALA A 53 -16.85 25.03 -5.03
C ALA A 53 -15.89 24.28 -4.07
N ALA A 54 -15.13 23.27 -4.49
CA ALA A 54 -14.33 22.46 -3.54
C ALA A 54 -12.86 22.88 -3.56
N ILE A 55 -12.51 23.86 -2.72
CA ILE A 55 -11.13 24.24 -2.41
C ILE A 55 -10.37 23.00 -1.93
N GLU A 56 -9.39 22.54 -2.72
CA GLU A 56 -8.25 21.69 -2.37
C GLU A 56 -8.46 20.63 -1.27
N ALA A 57 -9.54 19.85 -1.34
CA ALA A 57 -9.67 18.63 -0.55
C ALA A 57 -8.85 17.50 -1.22
N GLY A 58 -7.53 17.65 -1.21
CA GLY A 58 -6.60 16.59 -1.62
C GLY A 58 -6.45 15.55 -0.51
N VAL A 59 -6.09 14.32 -0.86
CA VAL A 59 -5.67 13.32 0.14
C VAL A 59 -4.17 13.46 0.37
N VAL A 60 -3.74 13.53 1.64
CA VAL A 60 -2.33 13.59 2.04
C VAL A 60 -1.93 12.34 2.80
N PHE A 61 -0.65 11.99 2.73
CA PHE A 61 -0.06 10.88 3.46
C PHE A 61 0.65 11.43 4.70
N CYS A 62 0.37 10.85 5.87
CA CYS A 62 1.09 11.18 7.09
C CYS A 62 2.56 10.78 6.94
N ARG A 63 3.48 11.69 7.25
CA ARG A 63 4.93 11.41 7.22
C ARG A 63 5.38 10.46 8.32
N ASN A 64 4.62 10.38 9.41
CA ASN A 64 4.95 9.56 10.57
C ASN A 64 4.42 8.13 10.42
N CYS A 65 3.13 7.96 10.14
CA CYS A 65 2.49 6.63 10.09
C CYS A 65 2.15 6.15 8.67
N GLY A 66 2.33 6.99 7.64
CA GLY A 66 1.99 6.64 6.25
C GLY A 66 0.49 6.57 5.95
N ALA A 67 -0.37 6.84 6.92
CA ALA A 67 -1.82 6.79 6.73
C ALA A 67 -2.29 7.90 5.79
N GLN A 68 -3.25 7.59 4.92
CA GLN A 68 -3.91 8.57 4.06
C GLN A 68 -5.04 9.25 4.83
N TYR A 69 -5.09 10.57 4.78
CA TYR A 69 -6.15 11.35 5.39
C TYR A 69 -6.40 12.64 4.62
N ASP A 70 -7.53 13.27 4.90
CA ASP A 70 -7.97 14.46 4.20
C ASP A 70 -7.08 15.68 4.51
N SER A 71 -6.70 16.46 3.49
CA SER A 71 -5.85 17.66 3.66
C SER A 71 -6.49 18.76 4.50
N THR A 72 -7.80 18.71 4.72
CA THR A 72 -8.50 19.63 5.63
C THR A 72 -8.15 19.39 7.10
N ARG A 73 -7.57 18.23 7.44
CA ARG A 73 -7.12 17.91 8.79
C ARG A 73 -5.65 18.31 8.97
N THR A 74 -5.35 19.08 10.01
CA THR A 74 -3.98 19.51 10.35
C THR A 74 -3.21 18.47 11.19
N VAL A 75 -3.93 17.48 11.74
CA VAL A 75 -3.40 16.44 12.60
C VAL A 75 -3.81 15.08 12.04
N CYS A 76 -2.89 14.13 12.03
CA CYS A 76 -3.17 12.78 11.55
C CYS A 76 -4.17 12.08 12.49
N PRO A 77 -5.31 11.57 11.99
CA PRO A 77 -6.31 10.89 12.83
C PRO A 77 -5.86 9.52 13.35
N HIS A 78 -4.71 9.00 12.89
CA HIS A 78 -4.21 7.68 13.27
C HIS A 78 -3.11 7.71 14.33
N CYS A 79 -2.20 8.68 14.26
CA CYS A 79 -1.06 8.79 15.17
C CYS A 79 -0.96 10.14 15.87
N GLU A 80 -1.98 10.98 15.69
CA GLU A 80 -2.14 12.29 16.34
C GLU A 80 -0.94 13.24 16.13
N THR A 81 -0.09 12.92 15.16
CA THR A 81 1.07 13.72 14.79
C THR A 81 0.61 14.86 13.90
N ALA A 82 1.06 16.08 14.19
CA ALA A 82 0.83 17.24 13.34
C ALA A 82 1.48 17.01 11.96
N ARG A 83 0.88 17.60 10.91
CA ARG A 83 1.33 17.47 9.53
C ARG A 83 2.77 17.93 9.31
#